data_AF-A0A662JNQ1-F1
#
_entry.id   AF-A0A662JNQ1-F1
#
_cell.length_a   1.000
_cell.length_b   1.000
_cell.length_c   1.000
_cell.angle_alpha   90.00
_cell.angle_beta   90.00
_cell.angle_gamma   90.00
#
_symmetry.space_group_name_H-M   'P 1'
#
loop_
_entity.id
_entity.type
_entity.pdbx_description
1 polymer ?
#
loop_
_entity_poly.entity_id
_entity_poly.type
_entity_poly.pdbx_seq_one_letter_code
_entity_poly.pdbx_strand_id
1 'polypeptide(L)'
;MASPKGALFTALVAIICIIAGLGGGWFIAWNQARGEVEALRAQVAELSKRLAAVEAKPPEVAPAEKIKAAWIYVGPVEDYGWTYGHDRGRRYVAEVFKDWLETYAVPKVSGAECLQVIDKLVAEGYKVIFATSFDFMDATYKAAEKYPDVIFFHCSG
;
A
#
# COMPACT_ATOMS: atom_id res chain seq x y z
N MET A 1 -56.61 -18.36 64.44
CA MET A 1 -55.37 -17.63 64.83
C MET A 1 -54.19 -18.54 64.52
N ALA A 2 -53.38 -18.19 63.51
CA ALA A 2 -52.19 -18.96 63.18
C ALA A 2 -51.15 -18.84 64.31
N SER A 3 -50.53 -19.96 64.70
CA SER A 3 -49.52 -20.00 65.76
C SER A 3 -48.30 -19.13 65.37
N PRO A 4 -47.77 -18.29 66.28
CA PRO A 4 -46.62 -17.42 66.01
C PRO A 4 -45.36 -18.16 65.54
N LYS A 5 -45.26 -19.47 65.82
CA LYS A 5 -44.15 -20.32 65.35
C LYS A 5 -44.24 -20.67 63.86
N GLY A 6 -45.45 -20.72 63.29
CA GLY A 6 -45.66 -21.04 61.86
C GLY A 6 -45.30 -19.88 60.93
N ALA A 7 -45.55 -18.65 61.35
CA ALA A 7 -45.22 -17.44 60.60
C ALA A 7 -43.70 -17.17 60.53
N LEU A 8 -42.96 -17.53 61.58
CA LEU A 8 -41.51 -17.38 61.63
C LEU A 8 -40.81 -18.38 60.69
N PHE A 9 -41.31 -19.63 60.62
CA PHE A 9 -40.76 -20.65 59.75
C PHE A 9 -40.97 -20.32 58.26
N THR A 10 -42.17 -19.86 57.88
CA THR A 10 -42.43 -19.45 56.50
C THR A 10 -41.64 -18.20 56.09
N ALA A 11 -41.44 -17.24 56.99
CA ALA A 11 -40.60 -16.08 56.73
C ALA A 11 -39.12 -16.48 56.52
N LEU A 12 -38.61 -17.44 57.30
CA LEU A 12 -37.23 -17.92 57.19
C LEU A 12 -36.99 -18.67 55.86
N VAL A 13 -37.94 -19.50 55.45
CA VAL A 13 -37.89 -20.20 54.15
C VAL A 13 -37.95 -19.20 52.99
N ALA A 14 -38.80 -18.18 53.07
CA ALA A 14 -38.88 -17.15 52.04
C ALA A 14 -37.57 -16.36 51.88
N ILE A 15 -36.90 -16.01 52.99
CA ILE A 15 -35.60 -15.33 52.97
C ILE A 15 -34.51 -16.21 52.35
N ILE A 16 -34.47 -17.50 52.69
CA ILE A 16 -33.52 -18.46 52.11
C ILE A 16 -33.74 -18.59 50.60
N CYS A 17 -34.99 -18.68 50.14
CA CYS A 17 -35.31 -18.73 48.71
C CYS A 17 -34.91 -17.44 47.96
N ILE A 18 -35.06 -16.27 48.57
CA ILE A 18 -34.62 -14.99 47.99
C ILE A 18 -33.09 -14.93 47.91
N ILE A 19 -32.38 -15.33 48.96
CA ILE A 19 -30.91 -15.36 48.97
C ILE A 19 -30.38 -16.38 47.96
N ALA A 20 -31.00 -17.55 47.85
CA ALA A 20 -30.63 -18.56 46.85
C ALA A 20 -30.93 -18.11 45.41
N GLY A 21 -32.06 -17.42 45.19
CA GLY A 21 -32.41 -16.86 43.88
C GLY A 21 -31.46 -15.73 43.44
N LEU A 22 -31.15 -14.80 44.34
CA LEU A 22 -30.19 -13.72 44.08
C LEU A 22 -28.76 -14.24 43.95
N GLY A 23 -28.34 -15.16 44.81
CA GLY A 23 -26.99 -15.76 44.78
C GLY A 23 -26.78 -16.67 43.58
N GLY A 24 -27.78 -17.48 43.21
CA GLY A 24 -27.72 -18.34 42.02
C GLY A 24 -27.70 -17.52 40.73
N GLY A 25 -28.55 -16.50 40.63
CA GLY A 25 -28.54 -15.57 39.48
C GLY A 25 -27.21 -14.80 39.36
N TRP A 26 -26.68 -14.32 40.49
CA TRP A 26 -25.39 -13.64 40.52
C TRP A 26 -24.22 -14.56 40.16
N PHE A 27 -24.24 -15.82 40.62
CA PHE A 27 -23.21 -16.80 40.30
C PHE A 27 -23.20 -17.21 38.83
N ILE A 28 -24.38 -17.37 38.21
CA ILE A 28 -24.50 -17.70 36.78
C ILE A 28 -24.01 -16.51 35.94
N ALA A 29 -24.48 -15.29 36.24
CA ALA A 29 -24.04 -14.08 35.56
C ALA A 29 -22.52 -13.85 35.71
N TRP A 30 -21.97 -14.13 36.90
CA TRP A 30 -20.55 -14.06 37.18
C TRP A 30 -19.73 -15.07 36.38
N ASN A 31 -20.19 -16.32 36.26
CA ASN A 31 -19.52 -17.33 35.45
C ASN A 31 -19.56 -17.00 33.97
N GLN A 32 -20.68 -16.50 33.46
CA GLN A 32 -20.83 -16.11 32.07
C GLN A 32 -19.90 -14.93 31.73
N ALA A 33 -19.91 -13.87 32.54
CA ALA A 33 -19.04 -12.72 32.36
C ALA A 33 -17.55 -13.11 32.42
N ARG A 34 -17.18 -14.06 33.30
CA ARG A 34 -15.81 -14.57 33.38
C ARG A 34 -15.40 -15.29 32.11
N GLY A 35 -16.28 -16.13 31.55
CA GLY A 35 -16.03 -16.82 30.28
C GLY A 35 -15.86 -15.85 29.11
N GLU A 36 -16.67 -14.79 29.05
CA GLU A 36 -16.55 -13.74 28.03
C GLU A 36 -15.22 -12.97 28.16
N VAL A 37 -14.80 -12.63 29.39
CA VAL A 37 -13.51 -11.97 29.65
C VAL A 37 -12.33 -12.86 29.27
N GLU A 38 -12.40 -14.17 29.54
CA GLU A 38 -11.35 -15.12 29.15
C GLU A 38 -11.25 -15.27 27.62
N ALA A 39 -12.40 -15.36 26.94
CA ALA A 39 -12.46 -15.41 25.47
C ALA A 39 -11.90 -14.13 24.83
N LEU A 40 -12.26 -12.96 25.37
CA LEU A 40 -11.76 -11.68 24.88
C LEU A 40 -10.25 -11.53 25.11
N ARG A 41 -9.74 -11.99 26.27
CA ARG A 41 -8.30 -12.02 26.55
C ARG A 41 -7.53 -12.90 25.57
N ALA A 42 -8.09 -14.05 25.19
CA ALA A 42 -7.49 -14.93 24.19
C ALA A 42 -7.44 -14.26 22.81
N GLN A 43 -8.51 -13.57 22.41
CA GLN A 43 -8.55 -12.81 21.15
C GLN A 43 -7.54 -11.66 21.14
N VAL A 44 -7.45 -10.90 22.23
CA VAL A 44 -6.46 -9.81 22.36
C VAL A 44 -5.03 -10.35 22.31
N ALA A 45 -4.74 -11.49 22.94
CA ALA A 45 -3.42 -12.11 22.89
C ALA A 45 -3.04 -12.56 21.47
N GLU A 46 -3.99 -13.12 20.71
CA GLU A 46 -3.79 -13.51 19.32
C GLU A 46 -3.60 -12.30 18.39
N LEU A 47 -4.44 -11.28 18.55
CA LEU A 47 -4.30 -10.02 17.80
C LEU A 47 -2.97 -9.33 18.11
N SER A 48 -2.53 -9.35 19.36
CA SER A 48 -1.24 -8.80 19.77
C SER A 48 -0.07 -9.53 19.10
N LYS A 49 -0.13 -10.87 19.00
CA LYS A 49 0.87 -11.65 18.25
C LYS A 49 0.87 -11.33 16.76
N ARG A 50 -0.31 -11.17 16.15
CA ARG A 50 -0.44 -10.78 14.74
C ARG A 50 0.12 -9.38 14.49
N LEU A 51 -0.14 -8.44 15.40
CA LEU A 51 0.40 -7.09 15.31
C LEU A 51 1.93 -7.10 15.42
N ALA A 52 2.50 -7.86 16.35
CA ALA A 52 3.95 -8.01 16.48
C ALA A 52 4.60 -8.62 15.22
N ALA A 53 3.88 -9.48 14.49
CA ALA A 53 4.35 -10.02 13.21
C ALA A 53 4.27 -9.00 12.06
N VAL A 54 3.37 -8.01 12.13
CA VAL A 54 3.30 -6.88 11.18
C VAL A 54 4.32 -5.79 11.54
N GLU A 55 4.64 -5.62 12.82
CA GLU A 55 5.66 -4.68 13.32
C GLU A 55 7.09 -5.22 13.22
N ALA A 56 7.29 -6.44 12.70
CA ALA A 56 8.62 -6.93 12.39
C ALA A 56 9.32 -5.92 11.45
N LYS A 57 10.42 -5.34 11.95
CA LYS A 57 11.28 -4.31 11.34
C LYS A 57 11.16 -4.33 9.80
N PRO A 58 10.76 -3.21 9.16
CA PRO A 58 10.68 -3.16 7.70
C PRO A 58 12.00 -3.68 7.13
N PRO A 59 11.94 -4.50 6.05
CA PRO A 59 13.15 -5.09 5.48
C PRO A 59 14.18 -3.98 5.30
N GLU A 60 15.40 -4.24 5.75
CA GLU A 60 16.50 -3.31 5.56
C GLU A 60 16.72 -3.19 4.05
N VAL A 61 16.08 -2.18 3.46
CA VAL A 61 16.14 -1.90 2.03
C VAL A 61 17.58 -1.48 1.79
N ALA A 62 18.40 -2.41 1.29
CA ALA A 62 19.64 -2.05 0.62
C ALA A 62 19.31 -0.88 -0.32
N PRO A 63 20.08 0.21 -0.33
CA PRO A 63 19.73 1.42 -1.08
C PRO A 63 19.32 1.00 -2.49
N ALA A 64 18.02 1.18 -2.80
CA ALA A 64 17.47 0.72 -4.05
C ALA A 64 18.30 1.35 -5.17
N GLU A 65 18.78 0.53 -6.10
CA GLU A 65 19.50 1.03 -7.26
C GLU A 65 18.62 2.09 -7.93
N LYS A 66 19.19 3.27 -8.17
CA LYS A 66 18.41 4.39 -8.68
C LYS A 66 17.77 4.00 -10.01
N ILE A 67 16.51 4.35 -10.16
CA ILE A 67 15.78 4.11 -11.41
C ILE A 67 16.29 5.11 -12.44
N LYS A 68 16.73 4.60 -13.59
CA LYS A 68 17.12 5.43 -14.74
C LYS A 68 15.94 5.55 -15.71
N ALA A 69 15.47 6.79 -15.90
CA ALA A 69 14.41 7.13 -16.84
C ALA A 69 14.91 8.09 -17.94
N ALA A 70 14.49 7.86 -19.18
CA ALA A 70 14.89 8.66 -20.34
C ALA A 70 13.69 9.25 -21.07
N TRP A 71 13.87 10.45 -21.62
CA TRP A 71 12.92 11.12 -22.48
C TRP A 71 13.53 11.32 -23.87
N ILE A 72 12.78 10.97 -24.91
CA ILE A 72 13.16 11.15 -26.31
C ILE A 72 12.28 12.25 -26.88
N TYR A 73 12.89 13.34 -27.36
CA TYR A 73 12.19 14.50 -27.90
C TYR A 73 12.38 14.62 -29.41
N VAL A 74 11.31 15.00 -30.10
CA VAL A 74 11.35 15.30 -31.55
C VAL A 74 12.07 16.62 -31.85
N GLY A 75 11.98 17.59 -30.94
CA GLY A 75 12.52 18.94 -31.11
C GLY A 75 13.65 19.30 -30.15
N PRO A 76 14.20 20.52 -30.27
CA PRO A 76 15.05 21.13 -29.25
C PRO A 76 14.25 21.49 -27.99
N VAL A 77 14.90 21.53 -26.83
CA VAL A 77 14.27 21.97 -25.57
C VAL A 77 13.89 23.45 -25.62
N GLU A 78 14.57 24.22 -26.44
CA GLU A 78 14.39 25.67 -26.64
C GLU A 78 13.20 26.01 -27.55
N ASP A 79 12.32 25.05 -27.88
CA ASP A 79 11.12 25.32 -28.67
C ASP A 79 10.05 26.14 -27.92
N TYR A 80 10.18 26.28 -26.60
CA TYR A 80 9.24 26.95 -25.68
C TYR A 80 7.78 26.52 -25.86
N GLY A 81 7.56 25.32 -26.39
CA GLY A 81 6.26 24.76 -26.70
C GLY A 81 6.16 23.31 -26.25
N TRP A 82 6.13 22.40 -27.21
CA TRP A 82 5.92 20.96 -26.97
C TRP A 82 7.07 20.32 -26.20
N THR A 83 8.29 20.40 -26.74
CA THR A 83 9.48 19.79 -26.12
C THR A 83 9.80 20.46 -24.79
N TYR A 84 9.72 21.78 -24.73
CA TYR A 84 9.88 22.53 -23.50
C TYR A 84 8.89 22.09 -22.42
N GLY A 85 7.62 21.88 -22.78
CA GLY A 85 6.60 21.36 -21.86
C GLY A 85 6.97 20.01 -21.27
N HIS A 86 7.40 19.06 -22.11
CA HIS A 86 7.87 17.75 -21.66
C HIS A 86 9.13 17.84 -20.79
N ASP A 87 10.12 18.67 -21.16
CA ASP A 87 11.33 18.85 -20.34
C ASP A 87 11.03 19.50 -18.99
N ARG A 88 10.07 20.43 -18.93
CA ARG A 88 9.60 20.96 -17.63
C ARG A 88 9.00 19.85 -16.76
N GLY A 89 8.19 18.97 -17.34
CA GLY A 89 7.67 17.79 -16.64
C GLY A 89 8.78 16.88 -16.13
N ARG A 90 9.75 16.55 -16.98
CA ARG A 90 10.95 15.77 -16.61
C ARG A 90 11.72 16.41 -15.45
N ARG A 91 12.00 17.71 -15.54
CA ARG A 91 12.73 18.46 -14.50
C ARG A 91 11.97 18.48 -13.18
N TYR A 92 10.65 18.63 -13.23
CA TYR A 92 9.82 18.58 -12.03
C TYR A 92 9.92 17.21 -11.34
N VAL A 93 9.75 16.10 -12.08
CA VAL A 93 9.87 14.76 -11.49
C VAL A 93 11.29 14.44 -11.04
N ALA A 94 12.31 14.94 -11.76
CA ALA A 94 13.71 14.78 -11.36
C ALA A 94 13.99 15.46 -10.00
N GLU A 95 13.40 16.63 -9.74
CA GLU A 95 13.55 17.31 -8.45
C GLU A 95 12.76 16.61 -7.34
N VAL A 96 11.49 16.26 -7.60
CA VAL A 96 10.60 15.63 -6.62
C VAL A 96 11.11 14.25 -6.19
N PHE A 97 11.74 13.51 -7.11
CA PHE A 97 12.19 12.13 -6.88
C PHE A 97 13.72 11.96 -6.93
N LYS A 98 14.48 13.05 -6.73
CA LYS A 98 15.96 13.09 -6.85
C LYS A 98 16.72 12.05 -6.03
N ASP A 99 16.12 11.56 -4.95
CA ASP A 99 16.73 10.58 -4.06
C ASP A 99 16.88 9.20 -4.73
N TRP A 100 16.00 8.87 -5.69
CA TRP A 100 15.93 7.54 -6.30
C TRP A 100 15.75 7.54 -7.83
N LEU A 101 15.49 8.68 -8.46
CA LEU A 101 15.28 8.80 -9.90
C LEU A 101 16.43 9.57 -10.59
N GLU A 102 17.04 8.95 -11.58
CA GLU A 102 17.95 9.61 -12.52
C GLU A 102 17.25 9.82 -13.86
N THR A 103 17.27 11.06 -14.36
CA THR A 103 16.60 11.39 -15.62
C THR A 103 17.60 11.81 -16.69
N TYR A 104 17.33 11.44 -17.93
CA TYR A 104 18.09 11.86 -19.10
C TYR A 104 17.16 12.24 -20.25
N ALA A 105 17.64 13.08 -21.16
CA ALA A 105 16.87 13.51 -22.31
C ALA A 105 17.73 13.50 -23.58
N VAL A 106 17.14 13.03 -24.67
CA VAL A 106 17.73 13.05 -26.01
C VAL A 106 16.88 13.94 -26.90
N PRO A 107 17.34 15.17 -27.22
CA PRO A 107 16.60 16.08 -28.08
C PRO A 107 16.83 15.81 -29.56
N LYS A 108 15.96 16.36 -30.42
CA LYS A 108 16.09 16.38 -31.89
C LYS A 108 16.16 14.98 -32.53
N VAL A 109 15.33 14.05 -32.09
CA VAL A 109 15.27 12.69 -32.63
C VAL A 109 14.18 12.59 -33.70
N SER A 110 14.51 12.08 -34.87
CA SER A 110 13.51 11.76 -35.90
C SER A 110 12.84 10.40 -35.64
N GLY A 111 11.66 10.17 -36.23
CA GLY A 111 10.96 8.88 -36.12
C GLY A 111 11.82 7.67 -36.55
N ALA A 112 12.62 7.84 -37.60
CA ALA A 112 13.51 6.80 -38.10
C ALA A 112 14.65 6.45 -37.14
N GLU A 113 15.14 7.43 -36.37
CA GLU A 113 16.24 7.26 -35.40
C GLU A 113 15.75 6.75 -34.04
N CYS A 114 14.46 6.89 -33.74
CA CYS A 114 13.89 6.63 -32.43
C CYS A 114 14.23 5.21 -31.91
N LEU A 115 14.09 4.17 -32.73
CA LEU A 115 14.39 2.80 -32.31
C LEU A 115 15.87 2.61 -31.96
N GLN A 116 16.79 3.21 -32.71
CA GLN A 116 18.22 3.16 -32.42
C GLN A 116 18.56 3.91 -31.13
N VAL A 117 17.90 5.04 -30.88
CA VAL A 117 18.05 5.79 -29.62
C VAL A 117 17.53 4.95 -28.44
N ILE A 118 16.39 4.29 -28.59
CA ILE A 118 15.86 3.39 -27.56
C ILE A 118 16.84 2.25 -27.28
N ASP A 119 17.34 1.57 -28.31
CA ASP A 119 18.31 0.47 -28.16
C ASP A 119 19.54 0.91 -27.35
N LYS A 120 20.07 2.11 -27.64
CA LYS A 120 21.20 2.69 -26.90
C LYS A 120 20.84 2.96 -25.43
N LEU A 121 19.68 3.56 -25.16
CA LEU A 121 19.24 3.86 -23.80
C LEU A 121 19.04 2.57 -22.98
N VAL A 122 18.46 1.53 -23.57
CA VAL A 122 18.30 0.24 -22.89
C VAL A 122 19.65 -0.38 -22.57
N ALA A 123 20.62 -0.34 -23.51
CA ALA A 123 21.97 -0.82 -23.29
C ALA A 123 22.72 -0.04 -22.18
N GLU A 124 22.40 1.25 -22.01
CA GLU A 124 22.91 2.10 -20.92
C GLU A 124 22.17 1.90 -19.58
N GLY A 125 21.20 0.98 -19.52
CA GLY A 125 20.49 0.60 -18.29
C GLY A 125 19.26 1.45 -17.96
N TYR A 126 18.73 2.23 -18.91
CA TYR A 126 17.46 2.93 -18.70
C TYR A 126 16.30 1.92 -18.71
N LYS A 127 15.51 1.92 -17.63
CA LYS A 127 14.39 0.98 -17.44
C LYS A 127 13.01 1.62 -17.63
N VAL A 128 12.97 2.95 -17.80
CA VAL A 128 11.75 3.69 -18.14
C VAL A 128 12.06 4.63 -19.29
N ILE A 129 11.32 4.56 -20.40
CA ILE A 129 11.56 5.38 -21.58
C ILE A 129 10.26 6.07 -22.01
N PHE A 130 10.30 7.39 -22.11
CA PHE A 130 9.23 8.25 -22.59
C PHE A 130 9.54 8.73 -24.01
N ALA A 131 8.74 8.30 -24.98
CA ALA A 131 8.81 8.75 -26.37
C ALA A 131 7.72 9.82 -26.62
N THR A 132 8.12 11.08 -26.77
CA THR A 132 7.18 12.21 -26.73
C THR A 132 6.84 12.78 -28.11
N SER A 133 6.51 11.92 -29.08
CA SER A 133 6.07 12.34 -30.42
C SER A 133 5.28 11.23 -31.10
N PHE A 134 4.28 11.62 -31.89
CA PHE A 134 3.45 10.68 -32.66
C PHE A 134 4.31 9.73 -33.51
N ASP A 135 5.30 10.27 -34.21
CA ASP A 135 6.19 9.53 -35.12
C ASP A 135 7.04 8.44 -34.42
N PHE A 136 7.02 8.38 -33.08
CA PHE A 136 7.72 7.38 -32.30
C PHE A 136 6.88 6.12 -31.98
N MET A 137 5.60 6.07 -32.38
CA MET A 137 4.67 4.97 -32.03
C MET A 137 5.23 3.61 -32.42
N ASP A 138 5.51 3.40 -33.71
CA ASP A 138 5.99 2.12 -34.24
C ASP A 138 7.34 1.69 -33.64
N ALA A 139 8.22 2.66 -33.43
CA ALA A 139 9.53 2.41 -32.81
C ALA A 139 9.36 1.97 -31.35
N THR A 140 8.48 2.63 -30.61
CA THR A 140 8.21 2.33 -29.19
C THR A 140 7.54 0.97 -29.05
N TYR A 141 6.58 0.64 -29.92
CA TYR A 141 5.92 -0.66 -29.94
C TYR A 141 6.91 -1.81 -30.17
N LYS A 142 7.74 -1.71 -31.22
CA LYS A 142 8.78 -2.71 -31.52
C LYS A 142 9.78 -2.86 -30.38
N ALA A 143 10.15 -1.75 -29.72
CA ALA A 143 11.05 -1.80 -28.59
C ALA A 143 10.41 -2.49 -27.37
N ALA A 144 9.12 -2.26 -27.11
CA ALA A 144 8.40 -2.93 -26.02
C ALA A 144 8.31 -4.45 -26.22
N GLU A 145 8.15 -4.91 -27.47
CA GLU A 145 8.23 -6.35 -27.78
C GLU A 145 9.64 -6.92 -27.56
N LYS A 146 10.68 -6.14 -27.90
CA LYS A 146 12.08 -6.54 -27.79
C LYS A 146 12.60 -6.52 -26.34
N TYR A 147 12.09 -5.62 -25.50
CA TYR A 147 12.57 -5.35 -24.14
C TYR A 147 11.43 -5.40 -23.11
N PRO A 148 10.94 -6.60 -22.76
CA PRO A 148 9.79 -6.76 -21.87
C PRO A 148 10.09 -6.33 -20.42
N ASP A 149 11.35 -6.14 -20.06
CA ASP A 149 11.82 -5.68 -18.75
C ASP A 149 11.96 -4.14 -18.65
N VAL A 150 11.65 -3.43 -19.73
CA VAL A 150 11.69 -1.95 -19.80
C VAL A 150 10.27 -1.41 -19.94
N ILE A 151 9.95 -0.37 -19.18
CA ILE A 151 8.66 0.30 -19.24
C ILE A 151 8.71 1.39 -20.30
N PHE A 152 7.77 1.36 -21.25
CA PHE A 152 7.68 2.33 -22.32
C PHE A 152 6.40 3.16 -22.20
N PHE A 153 6.54 4.47 -22.44
CA PHE A 153 5.42 5.40 -22.58
C PHE A 153 5.55 6.10 -23.92
N HIS A 154 4.51 5.98 -24.74
CA HIS A 154 4.37 6.78 -25.95
C HIS A 154 3.36 7.91 -25.72
N CYS A 155 3.65 9.10 -26.23
CA CYS A 155 2.76 10.24 -26.16
C CYS A 155 2.32 10.66 -27.56
N SER A 156 1.01 10.92 -27.65
CA SER A 156 0.24 11.41 -28.81
C SER A 156 -0.29 10.36 -29.80
N GLY A 157 -0.19 9.05 -29.51
CA GLY A 157 -0.88 8.00 -30.27
C GLY A 157 -0.24 6.63 -30.16
#